data_AF-A0A068S0P1-F1
#
_entry.id   AF-A0A068S0P1-F1
#
_cell.length_a   1.000
_cell.length_b   1.000
_cell.length_c   1.000
_cell.angle_alpha   90.00
_cell.angle_beta   90.00
_cell.angle_gamma   90.00
#
_symmetry.space_group_name_H-M   'P 1'
#
loop_
_entity.id
_entity.type
_entity.pdbx_description
1 polymer ?
#
loop_
_entity_poly.entity_id
_entity_poly.type
_entity_poly.pdbx_seq_one_letter_code
_entity_poly.pdbx_strand_id
1 'polypeptide(L)'
;MQNIGWSELMKNSNLTAEHGNGGNRIATATQTLQQTAHQFVKVLNERARLLANSAQFDTALYDAAAIRAIFSWSGFGYLCTGDVYCQQGRYAAAISIYDQGFEEVS
;
A
#
# COMPACT_ATOMS: atom_id res chain seq x y z
N MET A 1 -4.08 -5.95 -18.67
CA MET A 1 -3.29 -6.67 -17.65
C MET A 1 -4.28 -7.30 -16.69
N GLN A 2 -4.19 -8.62 -16.45
CA GLN A 2 -4.95 -9.23 -15.36
C GLN A 2 -4.51 -8.53 -14.07
N ASN A 3 -5.43 -7.79 -13.44
CA ASN A 3 -5.22 -7.25 -12.11
C ASN A 3 -5.14 -8.48 -11.21
N ILE A 4 -3.92 -8.94 -10.91
CA ILE A 4 -3.71 -9.94 -9.88
C ILE A 4 -4.47 -9.40 -8.68
N GLY A 5 -5.39 -10.19 -8.12
CA GLY A 5 -6.25 -9.81 -7.00
C GLY A 5 -5.45 -9.68 -5.70
N TRP A 6 -4.38 -8.89 -5.72
CA TRP A 6 -3.56 -8.54 -4.57
C TRP A 6 -4.42 -8.00 -3.45
N SER A 7 -5.45 -7.22 -3.79
CA SER A 7 -6.47 -6.77 -2.84
C SER A 7 -7.15 -7.92 -2.11
N GLU A 8 -7.60 -8.94 -2.85
CA GLU A 8 -8.33 -10.08 -2.29
C GLU A 8 -7.43 -10.97 -1.45
N LEU A 9 -6.24 -11.27 -1.96
CA LEU A 9 -5.21 -12.08 -1.31
C LEU A 9 -4.77 -11.46 0.02
N MET A 10 -4.67 -10.14 0.05
CA MET A 10 -4.18 -9.42 1.23
C MET A 10 -5.27 -9.11 2.24
N LYS A 11 -6.54 -8.98 1.81
CA LYS A 11 -7.68 -8.68 2.69
C LYS A 11 -8.22 -9.94 3.39
N ASN A 12 -8.18 -11.11 2.74
CA ASN A 12 -8.77 -12.34 3.28
C ASN A 12 -7.72 -13.31 3.81
N SER A 13 -7.63 -13.43 5.14
CA SER A 13 -6.71 -14.34 5.85
C SER A 13 -7.18 -15.81 5.92
N ASN A 14 -8.44 -16.09 5.58
CA ASN A 14 -9.05 -17.41 5.76
C ASN A 14 -9.23 -18.16 4.44
N LEU A 15 -8.13 -18.43 3.74
CA LEU A 15 -8.11 -19.46 2.69
C LEU A 15 -7.93 -20.83 3.37
N THR A 16 -9.00 -21.38 3.96
CA THR A 16 -8.98 -22.73 4.51
C THR A 16 -9.24 -23.75 3.40
N ALA A 17 -8.24 -24.56 3.06
CA ALA A 17 -8.47 -25.74 2.21
C ALA A 17 -9.04 -26.88 3.05
N GLU A 18 -10.16 -27.46 2.61
CA GLU A 18 -10.93 -28.47 3.35
C GLU A 18 -10.26 -29.86 3.46
N HIS A 19 -9.05 -30.05 2.92
CA HIS A 19 -8.39 -31.36 2.88
C HIS A 19 -6.92 -31.34 3.39
N GLY A 20 -6.70 -31.93 4.57
CA GLY A 20 -5.38 -32.34 5.09
C GLY A 20 -4.35 -31.21 5.38
N ASN A 21 -3.07 -31.60 5.52
CA ASN A 21 -1.90 -30.72 5.78
C ASN A 21 -1.73 -29.59 4.72
N GLY A 22 -2.42 -29.67 3.57
CA GLY A 22 -2.44 -28.61 2.56
C GLY A 22 -3.06 -27.31 3.06
N GLY A 23 -4.13 -27.37 3.87
CA GLY A 23 -4.78 -26.18 4.42
C GLY A 23 -3.86 -25.35 5.31
N ASN A 24 -3.12 -26.01 6.21
CA ASN A 24 -2.16 -25.33 7.08
C ASN A 24 -1.01 -24.68 6.31
N ARG A 25 -0.52 -25.34 5.25
CA ARG A 25 0.55 -24.78 4.39
C ARG A 25 0.06 -23.58 3.58
N ILE A 26 -1.16 -23.62 3.04
CA ILE A 26 -1.77 -22.49 2.32
C ILE A 26 -1.99 -21.30 3.26
N ALA A 27 -2.51 -21.54 4.46
CA ALA A 27 -2.69 -20.50 5.47
C ALA A 27 -1.34 -19.86 5.86
N THR A 28 -0.32 -20.69 6.12
CA THR A 28 1.04 -20.20 6.45
C THR A 28 1.62 -19.36 5.31
N ALA A 29 1.48 -19.79 4.06
CA ALA A 29 1.96 -19.03 2.91
C ALA A 29 1.20 -17.70 2.72
N THR A 30 -0.13 -17.72 2.92
CA THR A 30 -0.98 -16.52 2.86
C THR A 30 -0.57 -15.52 3.93
N GLN A 31 -0.39 -15.96 5.17
CA GLN A 31 0.07 -15.11 6.27
C GLN A 31 1.47 -14.54 6.00
N THR A 32 2.37 -15.35 5.45
CA THR A 32 3.72 -14.91 5.06
C THR A 32 3.63 -13.80 4.01
N LEU A 33 2.83 -13.98 2.95
CA LEU A 33 2.61 -12.97 1.93
C LEU A 33 2.06 -11.67 2.52
N GLN A 34 1.08 -11.77 3.43
CA GLN A 34 0.51 -10.62 4.12
C GLN A 34 1.53 -9.84 4.95
N GLN A 35 2.37 -10.56 5.70
CA GLN A 35 3.45 -9.95 6.49
C GLN A 35 4.51 -9.30 5.59
N THR A 36 4.92 -9.98 4.51
CA THR A 36 5.91 -9.45 3.57
C THR A 36 5.39 -8.19 2.88
N ALA A 37 4.15 -8.17 2.40
CA ALA A 37 3.58 -6.98 1.78
C ALA A 37 3.42 -5.82 2.79
N HIS A 38 3.04 -6.09 4.05
CA HIS A 38 3.07 -5.08 5.12
C HIS A 38 4.45 -4.47 5.31
N GLN A 39 5.50 -5.30 5.38
CA GLN A 39 6.86 -4.79 5.53
C GLN A 39 7.33 -4.03 4.29
N PHE A 40 6.99 -4.52 3.11
CA PHE A 40 7.35 -3.88 1.85
C PHE A 40 6.74 -2.48 1.74
N VAL A 41 5.46 -2.34 2.07
CA VAL A 41 4.76 -1.04 2.11
C VAL A 41 5.37 -0.09 3.15
N LYS A 42 5.78 -0.57 4.33
CA LYS A 42 6.50 0.25 5.32
C LYS A 42 7.83 0.77 4.79
N VAL A 43 8.61 -0.09 4.13
CA VAL A 43 9.90 0.29 3.55
C VAL A 43 9.72 1.27 2.38
N LEU A 44 8.70 1.07 1.54
CA LEU A 44 8.35 2.03 0.48
C LEU A 44 7.99 3.40 1.07
N ASN A 45 7.21 3.44 2.15
CA ASN A 45 6.84 4.72 2.78
C ASN A 45 8.07 5.45 3.35
N GLU A 46 8.96 4.73 4.02
CA GLU A 46 10.20 5.31 4.53
C GLU A 46 11.11 5.79 3.38
N ARG A 47 11.22 5.02 2.30
CA ARG A 47 11.98 5.44 1.12
C ARG A 47 11.37 6.69 0.48
N ALA A 48 10.05 6.75 0.32
CA ALA A 48 9.35 7.93 -0.20
C ALA A 48 9.62 9.17 0.66
N ARG A 49 9.60 9.04 1.98
CA ARG A 49 9.92 10.12 2.93
C ARG A 49 11.35 10.62 2.76
N LEU A 50 12.33 9.71 2.67
CA LEU A 50 13.75 10.05 2.50
C LEU A 50 14.01 10.72 1.13
N LEU A 51 13.36 10.22 0.07
CA LEU A 51 13.42 10.79 -1.27
C LEU A 51 12.84 12.21 -1.29
N ALA A 52 11.66 12.41 -0.69
CA ALA A 52 11.02 13.71 -0.60
C ALA A 52 11.86 14.73 0.20
N ASN A 53 12.44 14.30 1.34
CA ASN A 53 13.39 15.12 2.10
C ASN A 53 14.63 15.52 1.28
N SER A 54 14.97 14.74 0.26
CA SER A 54 16.08 14.97 -0.67
C SER A 54 15.64 15.66 -1.96
N ALA A 55 14.42 16.22 -1.99
CA ALA A 55 13.76 16.84 -3.14
C ALA A 55 13.59 15.92 -4.38
N GLN A 56 13.70 14.60 -4.21
CA GLN A 56 13.47 13.60 -5.26
C GLN A 56 12.00 13.19 -5.32
N PHE A 57 11.14 14.18 -5.56
CA PHE A 57 9.71 14.04 -5.38
C PHE A 57 9.04 13.08 -6.37
N ASP A 58 9.48 13.03 -7.63
CA ASP A 58 8.88 12.12 -8.61
C ASP A 58 9.06 10.65 -8.22
N THR A 59 10.24 10.29 -7.72
CA THR A 59 10.51 8.94 -7.20
C THR A 59 9.73 8.67 -5.92
N ALA A 60 9.58 9.66 -5.04
CA ALA A 60 8.76 9.53 -3.84
C ALA A 60 7.27 9.29 -4.18
N LEU A 61 6.75 9.99 -5.19
CA LEU A 61 5.39 9.80 -5.68
C LEU A 61 5.21 8.43 -6.35
N TYR A 62 6.24 7.91 -7.02
CA TYR A 62 6.23 6.56 -7.57
C TYR A 62 6.10 5.50 -6.45
N ASP A 63 6.83 5.67 -5.34
CA ASP A 63 6.73 4.79 -4.18
C ASP A 63 5.35 4.87 -3.51
N ALA A 64 4.80 6.09 -3.36
CA ALA A 64 3.45 6.28 -2.83
C ALA A 64 2.38 5.63 -3.73
N ALA A 65 2.53 5.69 -5.05
CA ALA A 65 1.65 5.02 -6.00
C ALA A 65 1.75 3.49 -5.90
N ALA A 66 2.95 2.94 -5.68
CA ALA A 66 3.13 1.52 -5.42
C ALA A 66 2.43 1.07 -4.13
N ILE A 67 2.50 1.85 -3.05
CA ILE A 67 1.78 1.58 -1.80
C ILE A 67 0.26 1.51 -2.06
N ARG A 68 -0.29 2.48 -2.79
CA ARG A 68 -1.71 2.51 -3.15
C ARG A 68 -2.14 1.31 -4.01
N ALA A 69 -1.28 0.82 -4.89
CA ALA A 69 -1.56 -0.37 -5.68
C ALA A 69 -1.53 -1.67 -4.85
N ILE A 70 -0.59 -1.78 -3.89
CA ILE A 70 -0.44 -2.97 -3.05
C ILE A 70 -1.56 -3.01 -2.00
N PHE A 71 -1.83 -1.90 -1.32
CA PHE A 71 -2.86 -1.76 -0.28
C PHE A 71 -3.99 -0.81 -0.72
N SER A 72 -4.68 -1.19 -1.80
CA SER A 72 -5.75 -0.38 -2.37
C SER A 72 -6.96 -0.16 -1.45
N TRP A 73 -7.15 -1.02 -0.45
CA TRP A 73 -8.22 -0.90 0.55
C TRP A 73 -7.82 -0.04 1.77
N SER A 74 -6.64 0.57 1.75
CA SER A 74 -6.13 1.38 2.86
C SER A 74 -5.83 2.81 2.42
N GLY A 75 -6.04 3.77 3.32
CA GLY A 75 -5.69 5.18 3.07
C GLY A 75 -4.18 5.44 2.99
N PHE A 76 -3.33 4.44 3.24
CA PHE A 76 -1.90 4.65 3.49
C PHE A 76 -1.14 5.21 2.27
N GLY A 77 -1.47 4.76 1.05
CA GLY A 77 -0.87 5.31 -0.16
C GLY A 77 -1.27 6.76 -0.43
N TYR A 78 -2.51 7.13 -0.09
CA TYR A 78 -3.00 8.51 -0.19
C TYR A 78 -2.32 9.42 0.84
N LEU A 79 -2.16 8.94 2.07
CA LEU A 79 -1.40 9.65 3.11
C LEU A 79 0.05 9.92 2.68
N CYS A 80 0.73 8.88 2.20
CA CYS A 80 2.10 9.01 1.68
C CYS A 80 2.19 10.02 0.53
N THR A 81 1.24 9.99 -0.41
CA THR A 81 1.20 10.94 -1.53
C THR A 81 1.00 12.38 -1.04
N GLY A 82 0.08 12.60 -0.11
CA GLY A 82 -0.19 13.92 0.45
C GLY A 82 0.99 14.47 1.24
N ASP A 83 1.73 13.63 1.97
CA ASP A 83 2.95 14.03 2.67
C ASP A 83 4.03 14.52 1.70
N VAL A 84 4.20 13.84 0.56
CA VAL A 84 5.11 14.30 -0.51
C VAL A 84 4.66 15.64 -1.08
N TYR A 85 3.36 15.84 -1.32
CA TYR A 85 2.83 17.14 -1.76
C TYR A 85 3.01 18.24 -0.73
N CYS A 86 2.84 17.96 0.57
CA CYS A 86 3.13 18.90 1.63
C CYS A 86 4.60 19.34 1.63
N GLN A 87 5.54 18.41 1.43
CA GLN A 87 6.97 18.74 1.31
C GLN A 87 7.31 19.55 0.06
N GLN A 88 6.52 19.42 -1.03
CA GLN A 88 6.62 20.28 -2.21
C GLN A 88 5.98 21.68 -2.01
N GLY A 89 5.31 21.93 -0.88
CA GLY A 89 4.49 23.14 -0.68
C GLY A 89 3.17 23.13 -1.46
N ARG A 90 2.76 22.00 -2.03
CA ARG A 90 1.55 21.83 -2.85
C ARG A 90 0.35 21.44 -1.99
N TYR A 91 0.01 22.26 -1.00
CA TYR A 91 -1.02 21.94 -0.02
C TYR A 91 -2.41 21.68 -0.62
N ALA A 92 -2.80 22.40 -1.68
CA ALA A 92 -4.07 22.14 -2.37
C ALA A 92 -4.11 20.73 -2.99
N ALA A 93 -2.98 20.25 -3.53
CA ALA A 93 -2.87 18.89 -4.05
C ALA A 93 -2.85 17.85 -2.92
N ALA A 94 -2.22 18.17 -1.78
CA ALA A 94 -2.25 17.33 -0.59
C ALA A 94 -3.68 17.14 -0.06
N ILE A 95 -4.45 18.21 0.08
CA ILE A 95 -5.86 18.15 0.49
C ILE A 95 -6.66 17.28 -0.49
N SER A 96 -6.54 17.54 -1.80
CA SER A 96 -7.26 16.78 -2.81
C SER A 96 -6.96 15.28 -2.77
N ILE A 97 -5.71 14.86 -2.51
CA ILE A 97 -5.38 13.44 -2.43
C ILE A 97 -5.81 12.81 -1.10
N TYR A 98 -5.84 13.57 -0.01
CA TYR A 98 -6.41 13.10 1.26
C TYR A 98 -7.93 12.91 1.15
N ASP A 99 -8.63 13.84 0.50
CA ASP A 99 -10.08 13.74 0.25
C ASP A 99 -10.39 12.52 -0.61
N GLN A 100 -9.65 12.32 -1.71
CA GLN A 100 -9.77 11.11 -2.53
C GLN A 100 -9.51 9.85 -1.69
N GLY A 101 -8.48 9.86 -0.86
CA GLY A 101 -8.16 8.73 0.01
C GLY A 101 -9.24 8.43 1.02
N PHE A 102 -9.92 9.44 1.55
CA PHE A 102 -11.06 9.29 2.44
C PHE A 102 -12.25 8.66 1.70
N GLU A 103 -12.61 9.16 0.52
CA GLU A 103 -13.72 8.63 -0.29
C GLU A 103 -13.52 7.17 -0.72
N GLU A 104 -12.29 6.77 -1.05
CA GLU A 104 -11.99 5.43 -1.57
C GLU A 104 -11.96 4.34 -0.48
N VAL A 105 -11.82 4.73 0.80
CA VAL A 105 -11.66 3.78 1.91
C VAL A 105 -12.73 3.89 3.00
N SER A 106 -13.69 4.80 2.84
CA SER A 106 -14.89 4.91 3.69
C SER A 106 -16.01 3.98 3.20
#